data_AF-A0A6A5S6M7-F1
#
_entry.id   AF-A0A6A5S6M7-F1
#
_cell.length_a   1.000
_cell.length_b   1.000
_cell.length_c   1.000
_cell.angle_alpha   90.00
_cell.angle_beta   90.00
_cell.angle_gamma   90.00
#
_symmetry.space_group_name_H-M   'P 1'
#
loop_
_entity.id
_entity.type
_entity.pdbx_description
1 polymer ?
#
loop_
_entity_poly.entity_id
_entity_poly.type
_entity_poly.pdbx_seq_one_letter_code
_entity_poly.pdbx_strand_id
1 'polypeptide(L)' 'MSKSGICNITTPKKARIRGAADFNDAYGIPYYHTNLFKFYGVFKQQGWAILKEGMEKEVPNVFPEMAL' A
#
# COMPACT_ATOMS: atom_id res chain seq x y z
N MET A 1 -0.08 -18.69 23.91
CA MET A 1 0.01 -18.36 22.47
C MET A 1 0.77 -17.05 22.32
N SER A 2 2.01 -17.10 21.84
CA SER A 2 2.82 -15.89 21.62
C SER A 2 2.24 -15.07 20.47
N LYS A 3 1.95 -13.79 20.69
CA LYS A 3 1.54 -12.82 19.64
C LYS A 3 2.71 -12.43 18.73
N SER A 4 3.57 -13.38 18.36
CA SER A 4 4.67 -13.20 17.41
C SER A 4 4.13 -13.31 15.98
N GLY A 5 3.32 -12.34 15.54
CA GLY A 5 2.73 -12.37 14.19
C GLY A 5 2.72 -11.02 13.46
N ILE A 6 2.96 -9.93 14.17
CA ILE A 6 3.11 -8.62 13.53
C ILE A 6 4.57 -8.55 13.07
N CYS A 7 4.82 -9.00 11.83
CA CYS A 7 6.03 -8.60 11.11
C CYS A 7 6.12 -7.07 11.27
N ASN A 8 7.19 -6.57 11.91
CA ASN A 8 7.45 -5.15 12.14
C ASN A 8 7.69 -4.43 10.81
N ILE A 9 6.67 -4.39 9.95
CA ILE A 9 6.69 -3.68 8.68
C ILE A 9 6.49 -2.22 9.05
N THR A 10 7.61 -1.51 9.12
CA THR A 10 7.66 -0.10 9.47
C THR A 10 6.86 0.73 8.46
N THR A 11 6.31 1.86 8.91
CA THR A 11 5.58 2.81 8.05
C THR A 11 6.38 3.20 6.79
N PRO A 12 7.71 3.46 6.85
CA PRO A 12 8.51 3.70 5.65
C PRO A 12 8.54 2.51 4.68
N LYS A 13 8.58 1.28 5.19
CA LYS A 13 8.59 0.08 4.35
C LYS A 13 7.25 -0.12 3.62
N LYS A 14 6.13 0.14 4.30
CA LYS A 14 4.80 0.16 3.69
C LYS A 14 4.72 1.18 2.55
N ALA A 15 5.17 2.41 2.82
CA ALA A 15 5.16 3.49 1.84
C ALA A 15 5.99 3.16 0.58
N ARG A 16 7.16 2.54 0.75
CA ARG A 16 8.00 2.09 -0.37
C ARG A 16 7.33 1.02 -1.24
N ILE A 17 6.65 0.04 -0.61
CA ILE A 17 5.92 -1.00 -1.35
C ILE A 17 4.80 -0.37 -2.19
N ARG A 18 4.06 0.59 -1.63
CA ARG A 18 3.01 1.33 -2.36
C ARG A 18 3.60 2.13 -3.50
N GLY A 19 4.57 3.00 -3.22
CA GLY A 19 5.17 3.84 -4.26
C GLY A 19 5.79 3.05 -5.40
N ALA A 20 6.35 1.86 -5.14
CA ALA A 20 6.85 0.98 -6.19
C ALA A 20 5.73 0.33 -7.02
N ALA A 21 4.60 -0.03 -6.40
CA ALA A 21 3.41 -0.49 -7.11
C ALA A 21 2.83 0.64 -7.98
N ASP A 22 2.60 1.81 -7.38
CA ASP A 22 2.06 3.00 -8.05
C ASP A 22 2.95 3.44 -9.22
N PHE A 23 4.28 3.39 -9.05
CA PHE A 23 5.23 3.66 -10.13
C PHE A 23 5.08 2.66 -11.27
N ASN A 24 5.09 1.36 -11.00
CA ASN A 24 4.95 0.36 -12.05
C ASN A 24 3.61 0.48 -12.79
N ASP A 25 2.53 0.74 -12.06
CA ASP A 25 1.19 0.91 -12.63
C ASP A 25 1.10 2.19 -13.48
N ALA A 26 1.66 3.32 -13.00
CA ALA A 26 1.66 4.59 -13.72
C ALA A 26 2.48 4.55 -15.02
N TYR A 27 3.60 3.82 -15.02
CA TYR A 27 4.46 3.66 -16.20
C TYR A 27 4.09 2.44 -17.06
N GLY A 28 3.04 1.69 -16.69
CA GLY A 28 2.59 0.50 -17.42
C GLY A 28 3.62 -0.63 -17.46
N ILE A 29 4.51 -0.70 -16.46
CA ILE A 29 5.56 -1.71 -16.38
C ILE A 29 4.94 -3.02 -15.89
N PRO A 30 4.97 -4.11 -16.68
CA PRO A 30 4.41 -5.37 -16.24
C PRO A 30 5.24 -5.96 -15.10
N TYR A 31 4.59 -6.21 -13.96
CA TYR A 31 5.23 -6.82 -12.79
C TYR A 31 4.27 -7.73 -12.03
N TYR A 32 4.84 -8.65 -11.26
CA TYR A 32 4.09 -9.47 -10.33
C TYR A 32 4.18 -8.86 -8.93
N HIS A 33 3.01 -8.58 -8.35
CA HIS A 33 2.88 -8.11 -6.97
C HIS A 33 3.57 -9.04 -5.96
N THR A 34 3.56 -10.36 -6.23
CA THR A 34 4.27 -11.35 -5.41
C THR A 34 5.79 -11.16 -5.44
N ASN A 35 6.35 -10.76 -6.57
CA ASN A 35 7.79 -10.46 -6.68
C ASN A 35 8.14 -9.16 -5.97
N LEU A 36 7.28 -8.14 -6.07
CA LEU A 36 7.40 -6.90 -5.32
C LEU A 36 7.43 -7.18 -3.80
N PHE A 37 6.46 -7.95 -3.30
CA PHE A 37 6.41 -8.29 -1.88
C PHE A 37 7.62 -9.11 -1.44
N LYS A 38 8.06 -10.09 -2.25
CA LYS A 38 9.25 -10.89 -1.99
C LYS A 38 10.52 -10.04 -1.92
N PHE A 39 10.67 -9.05 -2.80
CA PHE A 39 11.80 -8.11 -2.79
C PHE A 39 11.89 -7.35 -1.46
N TYR A 40 10.74 -6.93 -0.91
CA TYR A 40 10.68 -6.31 0.41
C TYR A 40 10.62 -7.32 1.56
N GLY A 41 10.71 -8.63 1.32
CA GLY A 41 10.64 -9.66 2.36
C GLY A 41 9.29 -9.69 3.10
N VAL A 42 8.20 -9.42 2.37
CA VAL A 42 6.82 -9.41 2.88
C VAL A 42 6.05 -10.59 2.32
N PHE A 43 5.29 -11.27 3.17
CA PHE A 43 4.42 -12.35 2.74
C PHE A 43 3.25 -11.83 1.90
N LYS A 44 2.75 -12.65 0.96
CA LYS A 44 1.66 -12.27 0.04
C LYS A 44 0.47 -11.61 0.75
N GLN A 45 -0.03 -12.21 1.83
CA GLN A 45 -1.19 -11.68 2.58
C GLN A 45 -0.90 -10.29 3.19
N GLN A 46 0.29 -10.09 3.74
CA GLN A 46 0.70 -8.81 4.31
C GLN A 46 0.90 -7.74 3.22
N GLY A 47 1.45 -8.12 2.06
CA GLY A 47 1.63 -7.22 0.93
C GLY A 47 0.30 -6.63 0.43
N TRP A 48 -0.72 -7.49 0.28
CA TRP A 48 -2.07 -7.03 -0.08
C TRP A 48 -2.71 -6.14 0.97
N ALA A 49 -2.52 -6.45 2.26
CA ALA A 49 -3.00 -5.59 3.34
C ALA A 49 -2.37 -4.20 3.30
N ILE A 50 -1.08 -4.10 2.98
CA ILE A 50 -0.36 -2.83 2.83
C ILE A 50 -0.95 -2.00 1.69
N LEU A 51 -1.19 -2.61 0.53
CA LEU A 51 -1.77 -1.90 -0.62
C LEU A 51 -3.19 -1.42 -0.32
N LYS A 52 -4.03 -2.27 0.29
CA LYS A 52 -5.40 -1.93 0.66
C LYS A 52 -5.49 -0.76 1.66
N GLU A 53 -4.64 -0.73 2.68
CA GLU A 53 -4.55 0.36 3.66
C GLU A 53 -4.18 1.72 2.99
N GLY A 54 -3.68 1.71 1.75
CA GLY A 54 -3.37 2.93 0.99
C GLY A 54 -4.54 3.47 0.18
N MET A 55 -5.49 2.62 -0.22
CA MET A 55 -6.64 3.01 -1.05
C MET A 55 -7.77 3.69 -0.25
N GLU A 56 -7.85 3.50 1.07
CA GLU A 56 -8.96 4.01 1.89
C GLU A 56 -8.88 5.53 2.18
N LYS A 57 -7.93 6.27 1.62
CA LYS A 57 -7.71 7.70 1.92
C LYS A 57 -7.87 8.65 0.74
N GLU A 58 -8.90 8.50 -0.09
CA GLU A 58 -9.42 9.63 -0.88
C GLU A 58 -10.96 9.52 -1.01
N VAL A 59 -11.68 9.84 0.07
CA VAL A 59 -13.00 10.45 -0.12
C VAL A 59 -12.73 11.95 -0.13
N PRO A 60 -12.77 12.63 -1.29
CA PRO A 60 -12.76 14.08 -1.29
C PRO A 60 -13.97 14.54 -0.47
N ASN A 61 -13.71 15.27 0.61
CA ASN A 61 -14.74 16.10 1.23
C ASN A 61 -15.18 17.08 0.13
N VAL A 62 -16.29 16.76 -0.52
CA VAL A 62 -16.99 17.66 -1.43
C VAL A 62 -17.32 18.90 -0.59
N PHE A 63 -16.64 20.00 -0.90
CA PHE A 63 -16.83 21.31 -0.27
C PHE A 63 -18.32 21.66 -0.27
N PRO A 64 -18.94 22.03 0.87
CA PRO A 64 -20.18 22.77 0.81
C PRO A 64 -19.83 24.21 0.45
N GLU A 65 -20.11 24.53 -0.81
CA GLU A 65 -20.80 25.75 -1.22
C GLU A 65 -20.28 27.08 -0.65
N MET A 66 -19.52 27.80 -1.47
CA MET A 66 -19.51 29.27 -1.45
C MET A 66 -20.93 29.76 -1.77
N ALA A 67 -21.77 29.88 -0.75
CA ALA A 67 -23.06 30.53 -0.83
C ALA A 67 -23.21 31.50 0.35
N LEU A 68 -22.61 32.69 0.20
CA LEU A 68 -23.20 34.03 0.44
C LEU A 68 -22.16 35.13 0.29
#